data_AF-A0A535BHB2-F1
#
_entry.id   AF-A0A535BHB2-F1
#
_cell.length_a   1.000
_cell.length_b   1.000
_cell.length_c   1.000
_cell.angle_alpha   90.00
_cell.angle_beta   90.00
_cell.angle_gamma   90.00
#
_symmetry.space_group_name_H-M   'P 1'
#
loop_
_entity.id
_entity.type
_entity.pdbx_description
1 polymer ?
#
loop_
_entity_poly.entity_id
_entity_poly.type
_entity_poly.pdbx_seq_one_letter_code
_entity_poly.pdbx_strand_id
1 'polypeptide(L)'
;MQPEMGQSGVLACLDGKPVAFDLFDRPSTLARLWQGLIGSYIAESLIPKSGDRTADVTAALEWIRMAGAGEATRHRAVGLGESVSITGAGHDTTALVVDGVAVHIAAGPA
;
A
#
# COMPACT_ATOMS: atom_id res chain seq x y z
N MET A 1 -0.52 18.08 3.41
CA MET A 1 -1.70 17.19 3.30
C MET A 1 -1.89 16.42 4.60
N GLN A 2 -3.13 16.04 4.91
CA GLN A 2 -3.52 15.15 6.00
C GLN A 2 -4.56 14.14 5.47
N PRO A 3 -4.75 12.97 6.09
CA PRO A 3 -5.84 12.07 5.72
C PRO A 3 -7.20 12.68 6.03
N GLU A 4 -8.21 12.31 5.24
CA GLU A 4 -9.61 12.65 5.48
C GLU A 4 -10.18 11.92 6.71
N MET A 5 -11.24 12.46 7.30
CA MET A 5 -11.91 11.82 8.44
C MET A 5 -12.42 10.42 8.05
N GLY A 6 -11.99 9.41 8.80
CA GLY A 6 -12.36 8.01 8.54
C GLY A 6 -11.54 7.33 7.45
N GLN A 7 -10.56 8.00 6.84
CA GLN A 7 -9.66 7.39 5.86
C GLN A 7 -8.73 6.38 6.55
N SER A 8 -8.72 5.15 6.04
CA SER A 8 -7.87 4.06 6.56
C SER A 8 -6.77 3.63 5.60
N GLY A 9 -6.76 4.13 4.36
CA GLY A 9 -5.71 3.80 3.40
C GLY A 9 -5.43 4.92 2.42
N VAL A 10 -4.32 4.77 1.70
CA VAL A 10 -3.84 5.72 0.70
C VAL A 10 -3.24 4.95 -0.47
N LEU A 11 -3.49 5.44 -1.68
CA LEU A 11 -2.86 4.97 -2.91
C LEU A 11 -1.98 6.10 -3.43
N ALA A 12 -0.68 5.83 -3.55
CA ALA A 12 0.27 6.75 -4.14
C ALA A 12 0.30 6.54 -5.66
N CYS A 13 0.23 7.65 -6.41
CA CYS A 13 0.32 7.64 -7.86
C CYS A 13 1.46 8.55 -8.34
N LEU A 14 2.21 8.09 -9.34
CA LEU A 14 3.21 8.88 -10.06
C LEU A 14 2.80 8.99 -11.53
N ASP A 15 2.68 10.21 -12.04
CA ASP A 15 2.21 10.49 -13.40
C ASP A 15 0.89 9.73 -13.73
N GLY A 16 -0.07 9.83 -12.81
CA GLY A 16 -1.40 9.21 -12.90
C GLY A 16 -1.42 7.68 -12.73
N LYS A 17 -0.26 7.03 -12.54
CA LYS A 17 -0.15 5.58 -12.39
C LYS A 17 0.03 5.17 -10.92
N PRO A 18 -0.73 4.20 -10.41
CA PRO A 18 -0.50 3.64 -9.08
C PRO A 18 0.91 3.07 -8.95
N VAL A 19 1.55 3.30 -7.80
CA VAL A 19 2.89 2.76 -7.51
C VAL A 19 2.98 2.04 -6.18
N ALA A 20 2.23 2.51 -5.18
CA ALA A 20 2.23 1.93 -3.86
C ALA A 20 0.90 2.20 -3.16
N PHE A 21 0.52 1.36 -2.21
CA PHE A 21 -0.59 1.66 -1.30
C PHE A 21 -0.33 1.13 0.09
N ASP A 22 -0.98 1.77 1.06
CA ASP A 22 -1.06 1.31 2.44
C ASP A 22 -2.51 1.33 2.90
N LEU A 23 -2.95 0.26 3.54
CA LEU A 23 -4.26 0.12 4.16
C LEU A 23 -4.10 -0.35 5.60
N PHE A 24 -4.78 0.32 6.52
CA PHE A 24 -4.77 0.01 7.95
C PHE A 24 -6.15 -0.41 8.43
N ASP A 25 -6.20 -1.16 9.52
CA ASP A 25 -7.46 -1.52 10.20
C ASP A 25 -8.21 -0.31 10.77
N ARG A 26 -7.47 0.74 11.15
CA ARG A 26 -7.98 1.89 11.89
C ARG A 26 -7.54 3.22 11.25
N PRO A 27 -8.46 4.18 11.06
CA PRO A 27 -8.11 5.51 10.57
C PRO A 27 -7.05 6.23 11.41
N SER A 28 -7.08 6.03 12.73
CA SER A 28 -6.10 6.61 13.66
C SER A 28 -4.67 6.13 13.40
N THR A 29 -4.51 4.92 12.88
CA THR A 29 -3.18 4.36 12.54
C THR A 29 -2.62 5.09 11.33
N LEU A 30 -3.41 5.25 10.26
CA LEU A 30 -3.01 6.04 9.08
C LEU A 30 -2.65 7.47 9.49
N ALA A 31 -3.50 8.14 10.27
CA ALA A 31 -3.26 9.52 10.71
C ALA A 31 -1.94 9.67 11.47
N ARG A 32 -1.59 8.70 12.31
CA ARG A 32 -0.34 8.70 13.07
C ARG A 32 0.90 8.47 12.19
N LEU A 33 0.80 7.63 11.17
CA LEU A 33 1.91 7.27 10.28
C LEU A 33 2.05 8.17 9.05
N TRP A 34 1.05 9.03 8.81
CA TRP A 34 0.90 9.80 7.59
C TRP A 34 2.17 10.51 7.11
N GLN A 35 2.84 11.26 7.99
CA GLN A 35 4.04 12.02 7.60
C GLN A 35 5.20 11.12 7.17
N GLY A 36 5.34 9.95 7.81
CA GLY A 36 6.35 8.96 7.45
C GLY A 36 6.05 8.32 6.09
N LEU A 37 4.79 7.95 5.84
CA LEU A 37 4.35 7.34 4.58
C LEU A 37 4.54 8.28 3.38
N ILE A 38 4.17 9.55 3.52
CA ILE A 38 4.41 10.53 2.45
C ILE A 38 5.92 10.65 2.17
N GLY A 39 6.76 10.63 3.20
CA GLY A 39 8.21 10.63 3.05
C GLY A 39 8.74 9.41 2.29
N SER A 40 8.23 8.20 2.58
CA SER A 40 8.65 6.99 1.88
C SER A 40 8.25 7.00 0.40
N TYR A 41 7.03 7.43 0.07
CA TYR A 41 6.61 7.54 -1.33
C TYR A 41 7.44 8.56 -2.11
N ILE A 42 7.78 9.69 -1.49
CA ILE A 42 8.65 10.69 -2.11
C ILE A 42 10.02 10.08 -2.40
N ALA A 43 10.61 9.35 -1.44
CA ALA A 43 11.92 8.72 -1.62
C ALA A 43 11.92 7.71 -2.79
N GLU A 44 10.87 6.90 -2.91
CA GLU A 44 10.70 5.96 -4.03
C GLU A 44 10.44 6.66 -5.37
N SER A 45 9.83 7.86 -5.35
CA SER A 45 9.48 8.65 -6.53
C SER A 45 10.63 9.44 -7.17
N LEU A 46 11.83 9.46 -6.56
CA LEU A 46 12.97 10.28 -7.01
C LEU A 46 13.51 9.92 -8.41
N ILE A 47 12.92 8.92 -9.09
CA ILE A 47 13.17 8.61 -10.49
C ILE A 47 12.25 9.48 -11.38
N PRO A 48 12.80 10.46 -12.13
CA PRO A 48 11.97 11.39 -12.88
C PRO A 48 11.23 10.69 -14.03
N LYS A 49 9.89 10.74 -14.01
CA LYS A 49 9.04 10.50 -15.18
C LYS A 49 8.06 11.66 -15.29
N SER A 50 8.31 12.53 -16.25
CA SER A 50 7.54 13.75 -16.47
C SER A 50 6.15 13.41 -17.01
N GLY A 51 5.10 13.79 -16.27
CA GLY A 51 3.74 13.86 -16.80
C GLY A 51 2.77 14.39 -15.74
N ASP A 52 1.88 15.28 -16.18
CA ASP A 52 0.85 15.92 -15.35
C ASP A 52 -0.49 15.22 -15.55
N ARG A 53 -0.50 13.90 -15.32
CA ARG A 53 -1.70 13.08 -15.47
C ARG A 53 -2.40 12.89 -14.14
N THR A 54 -3.71 13.13 -14.14
CA THR A 54 -4.58 12.77 -13.03
C THR A 54 -4.67 11.26 -12.88
N ALA A 55 -4.78 10.78 -11.64
CA ALA A 55 -5.00 9.36 -11.38
C ALA A 55 -6.33 8.89 -11.98
N ASP A 56 -6.29 7.79 -12.72
CA ASP A 56 -7.50 7.10 -13.20
C ASP A 56 -7.98 6.11 -12.12
N VAL A 57 -9.19 6.35 -11.60
CA VAL A 57 -9.81 5.52 -10.57
C VAL A 57 -10.02 4.07 -11.05
N THR A 58 -10.31 3.86 -12.33
CA THR A 58 -10.52 2.51 -12.87
C THR A 58 -9.22 1.74 -12.85
N ALA A 59 -8.14 2.35 -13.37
CA ALA A 59 -6.80 1.77 -13.34
C ALA A 59 -6.30 1.54 -11.90
N ALA A 60 -6.60 2.45 -10.98
CA ALA A 60 -6.29 2.30 -9.55
C ALA A 60 -6.97 1.08 -8.93
N LEU A 61 -8.27 0.89 -9.17
CA LEU A 61 -9.02 -0.25 -8.66
C LEU A 61 -8.54 -1.57 -9.26
N GLU A 62 -8.22 -1.59 -10.56
CA GLU A 62 -7.65 -2.77 -11.22
C GLU A 62 -6.27 -3.12 -10.63
N TRP A 63 -5.42 -2.12 -10.42
CA TRP A 63 -4.10 -2.30 -9.84
C TRP A 63 -4.18 -2.89 -8.42
N ILE A 64 -5.08 -2.39 -7.57
CA ILE A 64 -5.32 -2.95 -6.22
C ILE A 64 -5.79 -4.41 -6.29
N ARG A 65 -6.67 -4.75 -7.23
CA ARG A 65 -7.12 -6.15 -7.43
C ARG A 65 -5.95 -7.04 -7.84
N MET A 66 -5.09 -6.56 -8.74
CA MET A 66 -3.93 -7.31 -9.22
C MET A 66 -2.88 -7.52 -8.12
N ALA A 67 -2.68 -6.55 -7.23
CA ALA A 67 -1.82 -6.67 -6.07
C ALA A 67 -2.22 -7.86 -5.16
N GLY A 68 -3.52 -8.17 -5.08
CA GLY A 68 -4.05 -9.31 -4.33
C GLY A 68 -4.16 -10.64 -5.09
N ALA A 69 -3.79 -10.70 -6.37
CA ALA A 69 -4.07 -11.85 -7.25
C ALA A 69 -2.97 -12.93 -7.30
N GLY A 70 -1.86 -12.75 -6.57
CA GLY A 70 -0.70 -13.64 -6.56
C GLY A 70 -0.80 -14.84 -5.62
N GLU A 71 0.27 -15.63 -5.55
CA GLU A 71 0.39 -16.71 -4.57
C GLU A 71 0.70 -16.11 -3.18
N ALA A 72 -0.07 -16.50 -2.18
CA ALA A 72 0.07 -16.03 -0.82
C ALA A 72 0.83 -17.04 0.05
N THR A 73 1.93 -16.61 0.67
CA THR A 73 2.64 -17.35 1.70
C THR A 73 2.41 -16.70 3.07
N ARG A 74 2.46 -17.50 4.14
CA ARG A 74 2.27 -17.02 5.52
C ARG A 74 3.42 -17.49 6.39
N HIS A 75 3.94 -16.58 7.19
CA HIS A 75 5.07 -16.82 8.06
C HIS A 75 4.80 -16.18 9.42
N ARG A 76 5.24 -16.82 10.50
CA ARG A 76 5.18 -16.22 11.82
C ARG A 76 6.04 -14.95 11.83
N ALA A 77 5.46 -13.82 12.23
CA ALA A 77 6.23 -12.59 12.37
C ALA A 77 7.20 -12.70 13.56
N VAL A 78 8.32 -11.97 13.50
CA VAL A 78 9.28 -11.89 14.63
C VAL A 78 8.61 -11.31 15.88
N GLY A 79 7.62 -10.43 15.69
CA GLY A 79 6.81 -9.83 16.75
C GLY A 79 5.45 -10.53 16.92
N LEU A 80 4.38 -9.74 16.82
CA LEU A 80 3.01 -10.22 16.95
C LEU A 80 2.47 -10.70 15.60
N GLY A 81 1.66 -11.77 15.65
CA GLY A 81 0.90 -12.23 14.50
C GLY A 81 1.72 -12.92 13.41
N GLU A 82 1.24 -12.79 12.18
CA GLU A 82 1.76 -13.42 10.97
C GLU A 82 2.04 -12.36 9.91
N SER A 83 3.12 -12.58 9.16
CA SER A 83 3.37 -11.87 7.91
C SER A 83 2.80 -12.70 6.77
N VAL A 84 1.94 -12.09 5.96
CA VAL A 84 1.47 -12.66 4.71
C VAL A 84 2.16 -11.93 3.58
N SER A 85 2.72 -12.67 2.63
CA SER A 85 3.33 -12.11 1.43
C SER A 85 2.62 -12.67 0.22
N ILE A 86 2.15 -11.80 -0.67
CA ILE A 86 1.57 -12.15 -1.96
C ILE A 86 2.54 -11.68 -3.03
N THR A 87 3.11 -12.64 -3.77
CA THR A 87 4.01 -12.37 -4.88
C THR A 87 3.26 -12.57 -6.19
N GLY A 88 3.28 -11.56 -7.06
CA GLY A 88 2.63 -11.60 -8.36
C GLY A 88 3.45 -10.87 -9.43
N ALA A 89 2.94 -10.86 -10.67
CA ALA A 89 3.62 -10.14 -11.74
C ALA A 89 3.56 -8.62 -11.51
N GLY A 90 4.66 -8.07 -11.01
CA GLY A 90 4.94 -6.62 -10.97
C GLY A 90 4.78 -5.91 -9.62
N HIS A 91 4.29 -6.59 -8.57
CA HIS A 91 4.08 -5.98 -7.26
C HIS A 91 4.31 -7.00 -6.14
N ASP A 92 4.93 -6.54 -5.07
CA ASP A 92 5.02 -7.26 -3.81
C ASP A 92 3.99 -6.69 -2.84
N THR A 93 3.06 -7.53 -2.39
CA THR A 93 2.09 -7.16 -1.37
C THR A 93 2.42 -7.89 -0.07
N THR A 94 2.46 -7.15 1.03
CA THR A 94 2.65 -7.71 2.36
C THR A 94 1.50 -7.32 3.26
N ALA A 95 1.17 -8.16 4.22
CA ALA A 95 0.21 -7.86 5.25
C ALA A 95 0.68 -8.36 6.61
N LEU A 96 0.50 -7.53 7.64
CA LEU A 96 0.60 -7.95 9.03
C LEU A 96 -0.79 -8.39 9.50
N VAL A 97 -0.90 -9.64 9.95
CA VAL A 97 -2.15 -10.24 10.43
C VAL A 97 -2.02 -10.56 11.91
N VAL A 98 -2.90 -9.99 12.75
CA VAL A 98 -2.94 -10.25 14.20
C VAL A 98 -4.33 -10.79 14.54
N ASP A 99 -4.38 -11.93 15.22
CA ASP A 99 -5.63 -12.60 15.60
C ASP A 99 -6.62 -12.78 14.43
N GLY A 100 -6.09 -13.08 13.24
CA GLY A 100 -6.87 -13.27 12.01
C GLY A 100 -7.30 -11.99 11.30
N VAL A 101 -6.91 -10.81 11.79
CA VAL A 101 -7.22 -9.50 11.19
C VAL A 101 -5.99 -8.91 10.55
N ALA A 102 -6.08 -8.54 9.27
CA ALA A 102 -5.04 -7.75 8.61
C ALA A 102 -5.04 -6.32 9.16
N VAL A 103 -4.05 -6.00 10.01
CA VAL A 103 -3.92 -4.68 10.65
C VAL A 103 -3.20 -3.65 9.78
N HIS A 104 -2.39 -4.14 8.83
CA HIS A 104 -1.73 -3.35 7.82
C HIS A 104 -1.52 -4.19 6.58
N ILE A 105 -1.82 -3.62 5.42
CA ILE A 105 -1.51 -4.16 4.09
C ILE A 105 -0.75 -3.09 3.35
N ALA A 106 0.39 -3.45 2.76
CA ALA A 106 1.17 -2.59 1.91
C ALA A 106 1.45 -3.29 0.58
N ALA A 107 1.40 -2.56 -0.51
CA ALA A 107 2.04 -3.02 -1.75
C ALA A 107 2.87 -1.91 -2.36
N GLY A 108 3.94 -2.32 -3.04
CA GLY A 108 4.83 -1.45 -3.77
C GLY A 108 5.49 -2.20 -4.93
N PRO A 109 6.46 -1.55 -5.61
CA PRO A 109 7.29 -2.22 -6.60
C PRO A 109 7.99 -3.43 -5.97
N ALA A 110 8.08 -4.52 -6.73
CA ALA A 110 8.95 -5.65 -6.39
C ALA A 110 10.45 -5.29 -6.54
#